data_AF-A0A7S3AME6-F1
#
_entry.id   AF-A0A7S3AME6-F1
#
_cell.length_a   1.000
_cell.length_b   1.000
_cell.length_c   1.000
_cell.angle_alpha   90.00
_cell.angle_beta   90.00
_cell.angle_gamma   90.00
#
_symmetry.space_group_name_H-M   'P 1'
#
loop_
_entity.id
_entity.type
_entity.pdbx_description
1 polymer ?
#
loop_
_entity_poly.entity_id
_entity_poly.type
_entity_poly.pdbx_seq_one_letter_code
_entity_poly.pdbx_strand_id
1 'polypeptide(L)'
;SLDGYNKSGVQVPLADEGAAFPNMMWIPLDWIRRRQTAQRAPSLRSFFSAYLQCDPPSHLYHAQGAQFSLSRRAIHRRPRSLYRSLLDQLRHTDPVASYYLELMWWYIFHEHAGC
;
A
#
# COMPACT_ATOMS: atom_id res chain seq x y z
N SER A 1 -17.88 -20.17 -8.72
CA SER A 1 -16.90 -19.47 -9.56
C SER A 1 -16.30 -18.34 -8.76
N LEU A 2 -14.97 -18.29 -8.58
CA LEU A 2 -14.25 -17.35 -7.69
C LEU A 2 -13.93 -16.01 -8.39
N ASP A 3 -14.83 -15.52 -9.24
CA ASP A 3 -14.68 -14.27 -10.01
C ASP A 3 -14.83 -12.97 -9.17
N GLY A 4 -14.77 -13.05 -7.84
CA GLY A 4 -15.16 -11.97 -6.92
C GLY A 4 -14.02 -11.23 -6.19
N TYR A 5 -12.77 -11.70 -6.30
CA TYR A 5 -11.69 -11.21 -5.45
C TYR A 5 -10.66 -10.39 -6.23
N ASN A 6 -10.81 -9.07 -6.07
CA ASN A 6 -9.83 -8.02 -6.36
C ASN A 6 -9.53 -7.75 -7.85
N LYS A 7 -10.11 -6.67 -8.38
CA LYS A 7 -9.83 -6.18 -9.74
C LYS A 7 -8.51 -5.41 -9.88
N SER A 8 -7.72 -5.22 -8.81
CA SER A 8 -6.42 -4.53 -8.91
C SER A 8 -5.34 -5.39 -9.57
N GLY A 9 -5.56 -6.70 -9.69
CA GLY A 9 -4.57 -7.67 -10.14
C GLY A 9 -3.38 -7.82 -9.17
N VAL A 10 -3.48 -7.27 -7.95
CA VAL A 10 -2.46 -7.37 -6.90
C VAL A 10 -3.06 -8.15 -5.75
N GLN A 11 -2.62 -9.40 -5.57
CA GLN A 11 -3.06 -10.24 -4.45
C GLN A 11 -2.36 -9.76 -3.18
N VAL A 12 -3.11 -9.54 -2.11
CA VAL A 12 -2.54 -9.38 -0.77
C VAL A 12 -2.68 -10.76 -0.12
N PRO A 13 -1.60 -11.54 0.02
CA PRO A 13 -1.72 -12.91 0.50
C PRO A 13 -2.27 -12.89 1.93
N LEU A 14 -3.31 -13.70 2.14
CA LEU A 14 -3.69 -14.16 3.47
C LEU A 14 -2.55 -15.05 3.97
N ALA A 15 -2.12 -14.86 5.21
CA ALA A 15 -1.04 -15.67 5.78
C ALA A 15 -1.38 -17.17 5.64
N ASP A 16 -0.39 -17.94 5.18
CA ASP A 16 -0.41 -19.40 5.35
C ASP A 16 -0.28 -19.70 6.84
N GLU A 17 -1.09 -20.62 7.34
CA GLU A 17 -1.10 -21.09 8.74
C GLU A 17 0.26 -21.76 9.06
N GLY A 18 1.29 -20.98 9.37
CA GLY A 18 2.60 -21.54 9.73
C GLY A 18 3.80 -20.59 9.68
N ALA A 19 3.69 -19.40 9.10
CA ALA A 19 4.80 -18.44 9.12
C ALA A 19 4.83 -17.65 10.43
N ALA A 20 5.99 -17.60 11.08
CA ALA A 20 6.28 -17.02 12.40
C ALA A 20 6.11 -15.48 12.50
N PHE A 21 4.95 -14.94 12.12
CA PHE A 21 4.55 -13.55 12.29
C PHE A 21 3.11 -13.48 12.83
N PRO A 22 2.89 -13.55 14.16
CA PRO A 22 1.61 -13.92 14.74
C PRO A 22 0.52 -12.83 14.74
N ASN A 23 0.62 -11.74 13.97
CA ASN A 23 -0.32 -10.61 14.08
C ASN A 23 -0.71 -9.93 12.75
N MET A 24 -0.79 -10.66 11.63
CA MET A 24 -1.30 -10.05 10.38
C MET A 24 -2.84 -10.08 10.40
N MET A 25 -3.46 -8.90 10.58
CA MET A 25 -4.92 -8.79 10.71
C MET A 25 -5.65 -9.34 9.47
N TRP A 26 -6.65 -10.19 9.71
CA TRP A 26 -7.67 -10.57 8.72
C TRP A 26 -8.54 -9.33 8.46
N ILE A 27 -8.15 -8.50 7.49
CA ILE A 27 -8.90 -7.30 7.13
C ILE A 27 -9.76 -7.63 5.90
N PRO A 28 -11.09 -7.75 6.02
CA PRO A 28 -11.95 -7.91 4.84
C PRO A 28 -11.78 -6.69 3.92
N LEU A 29 -11.29 -6.89 2.69
CA LEU A 29 -11.01 -5.77 1.77
C LEU A 29 -12.27 -5.01 1.29
N ASP A 30 -13.46 -5.46 1.66
CA ASP A 30 -14.73 -4.87 1.26
C ASP A 30 -14.94 -3.45 1.81
N TRP A 31 -14.37 -3.10 2.97
CA TRP A 31 -14.46 -1.72 3.46
C TRP A 31 -13.64 -0.74 2.59
N ILE A 32 -12.49 -1.19 2.06
CA ILE A 32 -11.67 -0.38 1.13
C ILE A 32 -12.46 -0.11 -0.13
N ARG A 33 -13.18 -1.11 -0.67
CA ARG A 33 -14.03 -0.95 -1.85
C ARG A 33 -15.13 0.08 -1.62
N ARG A 34 -15.83 0.00 -0.48
CA ARG A 34 -16.87 0.99 -0.13
C ARG A 34 -16.32 2.40 -0.12
N ARG A 35 -15.14 2.59 0.49
CA ARG A 35 -14.49 3.91 0.55
C ARG A 35 -13.92 4.35 -0.80
N GLN A 36 -13.37 3.44 -1.61
CA GLN A 36 -12.91 3.75 -2.97
C GLN A 36 -14.05 4.33 -3.79
N THR A 37 -15.22 3.71 -3.75
CA THR A 37 -16.42 4.18 -4.44
C THR A 37 -16.89 5.52 -3.87
N ALA A 38 -17.00 5.64 -2.55
CA ALA A 38 -17.48 6.86 -1.89
C ALA A 38 -16.58 8.08 -2.19
N GLN A 39 -15.26 7.88 -2.21
CA GLN A 39 -14.27 8.94 -2.44
C GLN A 39 -13.88 9.10 -3.92
N ARG A 40 -14.44 8.27 -4.82
CA ARG A 40 -14.02 8.16 -6.24
C ARG A 40 -12.50 8.02 -6.38
N ALA A 41 -11.90 7.24 -5.47
CA ALA A 41 -10.46 7.07 -5.39
C ALA A 41 -9.93 6.16 -6.51
N PRO A 42 -8.68 6.34 -6.95
CA PRO A 42 -8.04 5.43 -7.90
C PRO A 42 -7.88 4.02 -7.33
N SER A 43 -7.62 3.03 -8.20
CA SER A 43 -7.24 1.69 -7.74
C SER A 43 -5.86 1.72 -7.08
N LEU A 44 -5.57 0.75 -6.19
CA LEU A 44 -4.25 0.61 -5.58
C LEU A 44 -3.13 0.53 -6.62
N ARG A 45 -3.33 -0.20 -7.73
CA ARG A 45 -2.38 -0.25 -8.85
C ARG A 45 -2.12 1.13 -9.45
N SER A 46 -3.17 1.87 -9.79
CA SER A 46 -3.03 3.21 -10.39
C SER A 46 -2.35 4.18 -9.42
N PHE A 47 -2.70 4.10 -8.14
CA PHE A 47 -2.08 4.91 -7.10
C PHE A 47 -0.59 4.55 -6.93
N PHE A 48 -0.25 3.26 -6.90
CA PHE A 48 1.12 2.79 -6.83
C PHE A 48 1.96 3.33 -7.99
N SER A 49 1.49 3.15 -9.22
CA SER A 49 2.21 3.59 -10.42
C SER A 49 2.35 5.10 -10.52
N ALA A 50 1.37 5.87 -10.03
CA ALA A 50 1.46 7.32 -10.02
C ALA A 50 2.62 7.84 -9.14
N TYR A 51 2.91 7.19 -8.02
CA TYR A 51 3.92 7.66 -7.05
C TYR A 51 5.28 6.96 -7.16
N LEU A 52 5.30 5.70 -7.58
CA LEU A 52 6.53 4.92 -7.69
C LEU A 52 6.99 4.73 -9.15
N GLN A 53 6.22 5.22 -10.12
CA GLN A 53 6.56 5.23 -11.55
C GLN A 53 6.85 3.84 -12.14
N CYS A 54 6.17 2.82 -11.63
CA CYS A 54 6.27 1.44 -12.07
C CYS A 54 5.01 0.66 -11.71
N ASP A 55 4.88 -0.56 -12.24
CA ASP A 55 3.79 -1.45 -11.85
C ASP A 55 4.04 -2.08 -10.48
N PRO A 56 3.00 -2.26 -9.64
CA PRO A 56 3.14 -3.05 -8.42
C PRO A 56 3.41 -4.53 -8.75
N PRO A 57 4.12 -5.26 -7.88
CA PRO A 57 4.24 -6.70 -7.99
C PRO A 57 2.86 -7.38 -7.93
N SER A 58 2.80 -8.65 -8.36
CA SER A 58 1.58 -9.46 -8.23
C SER A 58 1.13 -9.64 -6.78
N HIS A 59 2.07 -9.56 -5.83
CA HIS A 59 1.82 -9.63 -4.40
C HIS A 59 2.53 -8.52 -3.63
N LEU A 60 1.81 -7.83 -2.73
CA LEU A 60 2.40 -6.82 -1.85
C LEU A 60 2.78 -7.41 -0.51
N TYR A 61 4.03 -7.21 -0.10
CA TYR A 61 4.48 -7.47 1.25
C TYR A 61 4.07 -6.30 2.15
N HIS A 62 3.14 -6.56 3.05
CA HIS A 62 2.71 -5.57 4.04
C HIS A 62 3.53 -5.74 5.32
N ALA A 63 4.20 -4.68 5.74
CA ALA A 63 4.96 -4.65 6.97
C ALA A 63 4.18 -3.87 8.03
N GLN A 64 3.24 -4.56 8.70
CA GLN A 64 2.41 -3.98 9.75
C GLN A 64 3.28 -3.40 10.86
N GLY A 65 3.16 -2.10 11.12
CA GLY A 65 3.96 -1.42 12.16
C GLY A 65 5.42 -1.12 11.79
N ALA A 66 5.82 -1.21 10.51
CA ALA A 66 7.19 -0.93 10.03
C ALA A 66 7.60 0.56 10.06
N GLN A 67 7.13 1.31 11.04
CA GLN A 67 7.48 2.71 11.28
C GLN A 67 8.84 2.89 11.98
N PHE A 68 9.46 1.81 12.49
CA PHE A 68 10.56 1.92 13.46
C PHE A 68 11.97 1.55 12.97
N SER A 69 12.19 1.31 11.66
CA SER A 69 13.53 0.88 11.18
C SER A 69 14.09 1.65 9.98
N LEU A 70 13.46 2.74 9.54
CA LEU A 70 14.00 3.52 8.42
C LEU A 70 15.18 4.39 8.85
N SER A 71 16.32 4.19 8.20
CA SER A 71 17.47 5.09 8.38
C SER A 71 17.20 6.47 7.79
N ARG A 72 17.85 7.51 8.34
CA ARG A 72 17.88 8.86 7.75
C ARG A 72 18.24 8.81 6.26
N ARG A 73 19.25 8.00 5.89
CA ARG A 73 19.66 7.84 4.49
C ARG A 73 18.53 7.34 3.60
N ALA A 74 17.73 6.37 4.06
CA ALA A 74 16.61 5.83 3.28
C ALA A 74 15.53 6.90 3.03
N ILE A 75 15.22 7.72 4.03
CA ILE A 75 14.26 8.84 3.90
C ILE A 75 14.79 9.89 2.92
N HIS A 76 16.07 10.26 3.01
CA HIS A 76 16.63 11.32 2.16
C HIS A 76 16.86 10.90 0.69
N ARG A 77 16.72 9.61 0.33
CA ARG A 77 16.82 9.15 -1.07
C ARG A 77 15.65 9.61 -1.93
N ARG A 78 14.48 9.84 -1.34
CA ARG A 78 13.32 10.35 -2.09
C ARG A 78 13.27 11.87 -2.02
N PRO A 79 12.84 12.55 -3.09
CA PRO A 79 12.73 13.99 -3.09
C PRO A 79 11.62 14.44 -2.13
N ARG A 80 11.82 15.58 -1.47
CA ARG A 80 10.81 16.17 -0.55
C ARG A 80 9.45 16.40 -1.22
N SER A 81 9.44 16.65 -2.53
CA SER A 81 8.20 16.81 -3.30
C SER A 81 7.33 15.55 -3.28
N LEU A 82 7.92 14.35 -3.32
CA LEU A 82 7.18 13.09 -3.21
C LEU A 82 6.40 13.05 -1.89
N TYR A 83 7.08 13.30 -0.76
CA TYR A 83 6.44 13.28 0.55
C TYR A 83 5.30 14.30 0.68
N ARG A 84 5.47 15.48 0.10
CA ARG A 84 4.40 16.50 0.06
C ARG A 84 3.19 15.99 -0.72
N SER A 85 3.39 15.42 -1.90
CA SER A 85 2.30 14.87 -2.71
C SER A 85 1.58 13.71 -2.02
N LEU A 86 2.30 12.82 -1.33
CA LEU A 86 1.69 11.74 -0.53
C LEU A 86 0.89 12.29 0.66
N LEU A 87 1.43 13.30 1.35
CA LEU A 87 0.74 13.95 2.47
C LEU A 87 -0.53 14.68 2.02
N ASP A 88 -0.52 15.27 0.83
CA ASP A 88 -1.71 15.93 0.25
C ASP A 88 -2.87 14.95 0.02
N GLN A 89 -2.58 13.67 -0.25
CA GLN A 89 -3.62 12.63 -0.35
C GLN A 89 -4.32 12.33 0.98
N LEU A 90 -3.74 12.75 2.11
CA LEU A 90 -4.27 12.49 3.45
C LEU A 90 -5.16 13.62 3.99
N ARG A 91 -5.45 14.64 3.18
CA ARG A 91 -6.22 15.81 3.61
C ARG A 91 -7.72 15.53 3.83
N HIS A 92 -8.26 14.50 3.20
CA HIS A 92 -9.66 14.09 3.41
C HIS A 92 -9.79 13.39 4.77
N THR A 93 -10.92 13.54 5.45
CA THR A 93 -11.22 12.74 6.65
C THR A 93 -11.31 11.27 6.26
N ASP A 94 -10.53 10.41 6.93
CA ASP A 94 -10.48 8.95 6.68
C ASP A 94 -10.22 8.59 5.19
N PRO A 95 -9.09 9.04 4.60
CA PRO A 95 -8.84 8.91 3.18
C PRO A 95 -8.46 7.46 2.84
N VAL A 96 -8.96 6.91 1.74
CA VAL A 96 -8.51 5.58 1.25
C VAL A 96 -7.00 5.54 1.03
N ALA A 97 -6.41 6.69 0.68
CA ALA A 97 -4.98 6.82 0.50
C ALA A 97 -4.18 6.44 1.75
N SER A 98 -4.71 6.58 2.98
CA SER A 98 -4.00 6.15 4.19
C SER A 98 -3.68 4.65 4.16
N TYR A 99 -4.66 3.85 3.75
CA TYR A 99 -4.51 2.40 3.59
C TYR A 99 -3.52 2.05 2.47
N TYR A 100 -3.56 2.77 1.34
CA TYR A 100 -2.59 2.56 0.26
C TYR A 100 -1.17 2.85 0.70
N LEU A 101 -0.96 3.96 1.41
CA LEU A 101 0.37 4.32 1.91
C LEU A 101 0.89 3.32 2.93
N GLU A 102 0.01 2.72 3.75
CA GLU A 102 0.38 1.64 4.67
C GLU A 102 0.87 0.40 3.92
N LEU A 103 0.13 -0.04 2.89
CA LEU A 103 0.54 -1.17 2.04
C LEU A 103 1.81 -0.88 1.23
N MET A 104 1.99 0.36 0.79
CA MET A 104 3.11 0.78 -0.05
C MET A 104 4.36 1.15 0.75
N TRP A 105 4.28 1.23 2.08
CA TRP A 105 5.31 1.79 2.93
C TRP A 105 6.70 1.23 2.62
N TRP A 106 6.82 -0.10 2.56
CA TRP A 106 8.08 -0.77 2.24
C TRP A 106 8.65 -0.36 0.88
N TYR A 107 7.79 -0.29 -0.15
CA TYR A 107 8.11 0.05 -1.54
C TYR A 107 8.53 1.53 -1.73
N ILE A 108 8.03 2.43 -0.88
CA ILE A 108 8.43 3.84 -0.91
C ILE A 108 9.92 3.99 -0.55
N PHE A 109 10.44 3.17 0.36
CA PHE A 109 11.78 3.37 0.92
C PHE A 109 12.86 2.36 0.45
N HIS A 110 12.48 1.25 -0.18
CA HIS A 110 13.41 0.21 -0.62
C HIS A 110 13.52 0.15 -2.16
N GLU A 111 14.74 0.28 -2.68
CA GLU A 111 15.10 0.41 -4.11
C GLU A 111 15.08 -0.92 -4.90
N HIS A 112 14.52 -2.00 -4.34
CA HIS A 112 14.59 -3.34 -4.94
C HIS A 112 13.25 -4.07 -4.91
N ALA A 113 12.16 -3.32 -4.87
CA ALA A 113 10.84 -3.86 -4.59
C ALA A 113 10.09 -4.37 -5.84
N GLY A 114 10.80 -4.57 -6.95
CA GLY A 114 10.23 -4.81 -8.29
C GLY A 114 10.24 -3.57 -9.19
N CYS A 115 10.80 -2.48 -8.67
CA CYS A 115 11.27 -1.27 -9.31
C CYS A 115 12.56 -0.89 -8.55
#